data_AF-A0A0F5RC86-F1
#
_entry.id   AF-A0A0F5RC86-F1
#
_cell.length_a   1.000
_cell.length_b   1.000
_cell.length_c   1.000
_cell.angle_alpha   90.00
_cell.angle_beta   90.00
_cell.angle_gamma   90.00
#
_symmetry.space_group_name_H-M   'P 1'
#
loop_
_entity.id
_entity.type
_entity.pdbx_description
1 polymer ?
#
loop_
_entity_poly.entity_id
_entity_poly.type
_entity_poly.pdbx_seq_one_letter_code
_entity_poly.pdbx_strand_id
1 'polypeptide(L)'
;MEYKSIWGELETRRLGIMELENGYQYHFPGDAETLRLVNEWVSMERKCCPFLTFTVITRNEMEPILLQLTGDEQAKEFLRTDIQSNIDTITKQV
;
A
#
# COMPACT_ATOMS: atom_id res chain seq x y z
N MET A 1 -12.39 8.65 5.13
CA MET A 1 -12.00 9.65 4.10
C MET A 1 -12.22 9.05 2.72
N GLU A 2 -12.13 9.85 1.65
CA GLU A 2 -12.21 9.33 0.28
C GLU A 2 -10.91 8.60 -0.11
N TYR A 3 -11.02 7.47 -0.81
CA TYR A 3 -9.89 6.60 -1.20
C TYR A 3 -8.72 7.36 -1.83
N LYS A 4 -9.02 8.22 -2.80
CA LYS A 4 -8.03 9.03 -3.54
C LYS A 4 -7.22 9.94 -2.63
N SER A 5 -7.86 10.48 -1.60
CA SER A 5 -7.20 11.36 -0.63
C SER A 5 -6.20 10.58 0.22
N ILE A 6 -6.55 9.36 0.62
CA ILE A 6 -5.69 8.54 1.50
C ILE A 6 -4.47 8.05 0.75
N TRP A 7 -4.65 7.49 -0.45
CA TRP A 7 -3.51 6.99 -1.23
C TRP A 7 -2.58 8.12 -1.68
N GLY A 8 -3.14 9.24 -2.14
CA GLY A 8 -2.35 10.42 -2.49
C GLY A 8 -1.50 10.91 -1.32
N GLU A 9 -2.04 10.90 -0.11
CA GLU A 9 -1.30 11.31 1.09
C GLU A 9 -0.25 10.28 1.54
N LEU A 10 -0.52 8.98 1.43
CA LEU A 10 0.51 7.97 1.66
C LEU A 10 1.67 8.12 0.69
N GLU A 11 1.38 8.41 -0.58
CA GLU A 11 2.39 8.59 -1.62
C GLU A 11 3.28 9.82 -1.39
N THR A 12 2.74 10.94 -0.88
CA THR A 12 3.59 12.08 -0.49
C THR A 12 4.46 11.77 0.74
N ARG A 13 4.04 10.83 1.58
CA ARG A 13 4.78 10.37 2.76
C ARG A 13 5.75 9.22 2.47
N ARG A 14 5.77 8.66 1.26
CA ARG A 14 6.57 7.46 0.95
C ARG A 14 8.07 7.74 1.05
N LEU A 15 8.74 7.00 1.92
CA LEU A 15 10.19 7.05 2.08
C LEU A 15 10.92 6.20 1.04
N GLY A 16 10.30 5.10 0.61
CA GLY A 16 10.88 4.19 -0.37
C GLY A 16 9.98 3.02 -0.72
N ILE A 17 10.38 2.29 -1.75
CA ILE A 17 9.79 1.02 -2.18
C ILE A 17 10.89 -0.02 -2.36
N MET A 18 10.63 -1.25 -1.94
CA MET A 18 11.50 -2.39 -2.12
C MET A 18 10.71 -3.51 -2.79
N GLU A 19 11.28 -4.09 -3.84
CA GLU A 19 10.72 -5.28 -4.48
C GLU A 19 11.02 -6.53 -3.63
N LEU A 20 10.01 -7.37 -3.46
CA LEU A 20 10.09 -8.67 -2.79
C LEU A 20 9.94 -9.80 -3.81
N GLU A 21 10.28 -11.02 -3.40
CA GLU A 21 10.11 -12.21 -4.24
C GLU A 21 8.67 -12.39 -4.72
N ASN A 22 7.68 -12.04 -3.90
CA ASN A 22 6.25 -12.22 -4.17
C ASN A 22 5.44 -10.92 -4.08
N GLY A 23 6.07 -9.75 -4.26
CA GLY A 23 5.35 -8.48 -4.17
C GLY A 23 6.25 -7.28 -3.90
N TYR A 24 5.74 -6.32 -3.11
CA TYR A 24 6.41 -5.06 -2.82
C TYR A 24 6.27 -4.67 -1.36
N GLN A 25 7.23 -3.88 -0.89
CA GLN A 25 7.23 -3.29 0.44
C GLN A 25 7.40 -1.78 0.32
N TYR A 26 6.44 -1.04 0.86
CA TYR A 26 6.49 0.41 1.01
C TYR A 26 6.99 0.78 2.40
N HIS A 27 7.79 1.82 2.46
CA HIS A 27 8.28 2.41 3.71
C HIS A 27 7.64 3.77 3.92
N PHE A 28 7.10 4.00 5.11
CA PHE A 28 6.50 5.27 5.51
C PHE A 28 7.03 5.72 6.88
N PRO A 29 6.89 7.01 7.24
CA PRO A 29 7.23 7.52 8.57
C PRO A 29 6.55 6.73 9.71
N GLY A 30 7.21 6.68 10.87
CA GLY A 30 6.75 5.94 12.06
C GLY A 30 5.60 6.59 12.84
N ASP A 31 5.12 7.76 12.39
CA ASP A 31 4.18 8.57 13.14
C ASP A 31 2.74 7.99 13.14
N ALA A 32 1.96 8.40 14.14
CA ALA A 32 0.60 7.89 14.36
C ALA A 32 -0.38 8.23 13.23
N GLU A 33 -0.17 9.34 12.52
CA GLU A 33 -1.03 9.73 11.40
C GLU A 33 -0.80 8.81 10.20
N THR A 34 0.47 8.51 9.89
CA THR A 34 0.85 7.55 8.87
C THR A 34 0.29 6.16 9.19
N LEU A 35 0.37 5.70 10.45
CA LEU A 35 -0.22 4.42 10.85
C LEU A 35 -1.74 4.37 10.63
N ARG A 36 -2.43 5.46 10.95
CA ARG A 36 -3.87 5.57 10.74
C ARG A 36 -4.22 5.49 9.25
N LEU A 37 -3.49 6.23 8.40
CA LEU A 37 -3.69 6.24 6.95
C LEU A 37 -3.46 4.85 6.33
N VAL A 38 -2.37 4.17 6.70
CA VAL A 38 -2.06 2.81 6.21
C VAL A 38 -3.19 1.83 6.56
N ASN A 39 -3.66 1.82 7.82
CA ASN A 39 -4.73 0.92 8.24
C ASN A 39 -6.07 1.21 7.56
N GLU A 40 -6.40 2.49 7.36
CA GLU A 40 -7.63 2.89 6.65
C GLU A 40 -7.58 2.44 5.19
N TRP A 41 -6.45 2.66 4.51
CA TRP A 41 -6.24 2.20 3.14
C TRP A 41 -6.32 0.68 3.02
N VAL A 42 -5.63 -0.08 3.88
CA VAL A 42 -5.70 -1.55 3.90
C VAL A 42 -7.14 -2.04 4.12
N SER A 43 -7.90 -1.41 5.00
CA SER A 43 -9.32 -1.75 5.24
C SER A 43 -10.20 -1.55 4.00
N MET A 44 -9.86 -0.60 3.13
CA MET A 44 -10.54 -0.37 1.87
C MET A 44 -10.12 -1.39 0.81
N GLU A 45 -8.81 -1.57 0.60
CA GLU A 45 -8.27 -2.45 -0.46
C GLU A 45 -8.58 -3.92 -0.25
N ARG A 46 -8.66 -4.38 1.00
CA ARG A 46 -9.08 -5.76 1.31
C ARG A 46 -10.46 -6.12 0.74
N LYS A 47 -11.30 -5.14 0.40
CA LYS A 47 -12.61 -5.37 -0.23
C LYS A 47 -12.50 -5.50 -1.75
N CYS A 48 -11.55 -4.82 -2.37
CA CYS A 48 -11.38 -4.75 -3.82
C CYS A 48 -10.41 -5.81 -4.36
N CYS A 49 -9.41 -6.19 -3.56
CA CYS A 49 -8.31 -7.07 -3.96
C CYS A 49 -8.21 -8.32 -3.06
N PRO A 50 -9.10 -9.31 -3.22
CA PRO A 50 -9.13 -10.50 -2.36
C PRO A 50 -7.91 -11.43 -2.56
N PHE A 51 -7.13 -11.23 -3.62
CA PHE A 51 -5.94 -12.00 -3.96
C PHE A 51 -4.64 -11.43 -3.34
N LEU A 52 -4.70 -10.22 -2.76
CA LEU A 52 -3.55 -9.61 -2.10
C LEU A 52 -3.51 -9.95 -0.61
N THR A 53 -2.32 -10.30 -0.14
CA THR A 53 -1.97 -10.37 1.27
C THR A 53 -1.30 -9.06 1.68
N PHE A 54 -1.91 -8.38 2.65
CA PHE A 54 -1.45 -7.11 3.21
C PHE A 54 -0.80 -7.38 4.57
N THR A 55 0.46 -7.00 4.73
CA THR A 55 1.16 -7.07 6.03
C THR A 55 1.59 -5.67 6.44
N VAL A 56 1.12 -5.22 7.61
CA VAL A 56 1.54 -3.95 8.22
C VAL A 56 2.47 -4.26 9.38
N ILE A 57 3.71 -3.81 9.29
CA ILE A 57 4.73 -3.98 10.33
C ILE A 57 5.00 -2.62 10.95
N THR A 58 4.82 -2.53 12.26
CA THR A 58 5.13 -1.35 13.05
C THR A 58 6.08 -1.71 14.18
N ARG A 59 6.87 -0.73 14.60
CA ARG A 59 7.75 -0.83 15.78
C ARG A 59 7.55 0.43 16.62
N ASN A 60 8.54 0.81 17.42
CA ASN A 60 8.49 2.08 18.14
C ASN A 60 8.38 3.28 17.15
N GLU A 61 7.96 4.45 17.63
CA GLU A 61 7.66 5.62 16.78
C GLU A 61 8.86 6.16 15.97
N MET A 62 10.11 5.79 16.33
CA MET A 62 11.30 6.18 15.57
C MET A 62 11.58 5.27 14.37
N GLU A 63 10.89 4.13 14.30
CA GLU A 63 11.05 3.15 13.24
C GLU A 63 9.99 3.35 12.15
N PRO A 64 10.33 3.14 10.87
CA PRO A 64 9.38 3.22 9.77
C PRO A 64 8.23 2.22 9.90
N ILE A 65 7.08 2.61 9.36
CA ILE A 65 5.97 1.68 9.10
C ILE A 65 6.25 1.00 7.77
N LEU A 66 6.18 -0.33 7.77
CA LEU A 66 6.36 -1.13 6.56
C LEU A 66 4.99 -1.69 6.14
N LEU A 67 4.61 -1.43 4.89
CA LEU A 67 3.44 -2.02 4.27
C LEU A 67 3.91 -2.97 3.17
N GLN A 68 3.69 -4.27 3.36
CA GLN A 68 3.97 -5.28 2.34
C GLN A 68 2.67 -5.65 1.63
N LEU A 69 2.71 -5.59 0.30
CA LEU A 69 1.68 -6.07 -0.60
C LEU A 69 2.26 -7.29 -1.31
N THR A 70 1.75 -8.47 -0.98
CA THR A 70 2.22 -9.75 -1.53
C THR A 70 1.07 -10.54 -2.10
N GLY A 71 1.36 -11.48 -2.99
CA GLY A 71 0.37 -12.43 -3.47
C GLY A 71 1.03 -13.56 -4.25
N ASP A 72 0.21 -14.36 -4.93
CA ASP A 72 0.72 -15.38 -5.84
C ASP A 72 1.33 -14.73 -7.12
N GLU A 73 1.86 -15.56 -8.02
CA GLU A 73 2.50 -15.06 -9.24
C GLU A 73 1.55 -14.20 -10.10
N GLN A 74 0.24 -14.49 -10.12
CA GLN A 74 -0.76 -13.65 -10.79
C GLN A 74 -0.88 -12.28 -10.12
N ALA A 75 -0.88 -12.24 -8.79
CA ALA A 75 -0.89 -10.99 -8.04
C ALA A 75 0.38 -10.16 -8.27
N LYS A 76 1.55 -10.80 -8.40
CA LYS A 76 2.81 -10.10 -8.65
C LYS A 76 2.86 -9.42 -10.02
N GLU A 77 2.36 -10.08 -11.07
CA GLU A 77 2.24 -9.49 -12.41
C GLU A 77 1.24 -8.32 -12.43
N PHE A 78 0.14 -8.44 -11.68
CA PHE A 78 -0.82 -7.37 -11.49
C PHE A 78 -0.19 -6.17 -10.76
N LEU A 79 0.48 -6.40 -9.63
CA LEU A 79 1.19 -5.37 -8.87
C LEU A 79 2.30 -4.68 -9.68
N ARG A 80 3.05 -5.42 -10.51
CA ARG A 80 4.05 -4.84 -11.42
C ARG A 80 3.40 -3.87 -12.41
N THR A 81 2.26 -4.24 -12.96
CA THR A 81 1.56 -3.43 -13.96
C THR A 81 0.94 -2.19 -13.32
N ASP A 82 0.34 -2.33 -12.14
CA ASP A 82 -0.31 -1.24 -11.39
C ASP A 82 0.68 -0.23 -10.80
N ILE A 83 1.82 -0.69 -10.29
CA ILE A 83 2.89 0.20 -9.79
C ILE A 83 3.55 0.96 -10.93
N GLN A 84 3.65 0.35 -12.12
CA GLN A 84 4.24 0.98 -13.31
C GLN A 84 3.23 1.89 -14.05
N SER A 85 1.93 1.61 -13.93
CA SER A 85 0.83 2.29 -14.61
C SER A 85 -0.01 3.12 -13.64
N ASN A 86 0.62 4.10 -13.01
CA ASN A 86 -0.06 5.26 -12.42
C ASN A 86 -1.00 5.03 -11.21
N ILE A 87 -0.96 6.06 -10.37
CA ILE A 87 -2.10 6.61 -9.59
C ILE A 87 -3.35 6.95 -10.46
N ASP A 88 -3.41 6.58 -11.75
CA ASP A 88 -4.40 7.09 -12.72
C ASP A 88 -5.42 6.06 -13.25
N THR A 89 -5.49 4.81 -12.76
CA THR A 89 -6.49 3.85 -13.34
C THR A 89 -7.34 3.04 -12.34
N ILE A 90 -7.29 3.33 -11.03
CA ILE A 90 -8.33 2.86 -10.08
C ILE A 90 -9.34 3.98 -9.81
N THR A 91 -9.87 4.56 -10.90
CA THR A 91 -11.09 5.40 -10.92
C THR A 91 -12.10 4.81 -11.91
N LYS A 92 -12.32 3.51 -11.87
CA LYS A 92 -13.48 2.83 -12.49
C LYS A 92 -13.71 1.59 -11.62
N GLN A 93 -14.77 1.43 -10.82
CA GLN A 93 -16.15 1.87 -10.92
C GLN A 93 -16.69 2.04 -9.49
N VAL A 94 -17.22 3.22 -9.15
CA VAL A 94 -18.65 3.59 -8.97
C VAL A 94 -18.66 5.08 -8.63
#